data_AF-A0A6J1IAX7-F1
#
_entry.id   AF-A0A6J1IAX7-F1
#
_cell.length_a   1.000
_cell.length_b   1.000
_cell.length_c   1.000
_cell.angle_alpha   90.00
_cell.angle_beta   90.00
_cell.angle_gamma   90.00
#
_symmetry.space_group_name_H-M   'P 1'
#
loop_
_entity.id
_entity.type
_entity.pdbx_description
1 polymer ?
#
loop_
_entity_poly.entity_id
_entity_poly.type
_entity_poly.pdbx_seq_one_letter_code
_entity_poly.pdbx_strand_id
1 'polypeptide(L)'
;MAAFMVTFIFLLALTKAQNAPGDYLALHNRARAEVGVGPMQWSNTVAAYAQAYAEKRKGDCAMIHSTGPYGENIAAGYYPEFTGADAVKLWANEKPLYDHASNKCVGGECGHYT
;
A
#
# COMPACT_ATOMS: atom_id res chain seq x y z
N MET A 1 -15.10 28.69 -46.03
CA MET A 1 -15.29 28.90 -44.58
C MET A 1 -15.10 27.55 -43.90
N ALA A 2 -13.89 27.25 -43.46
CA ALA A 2 -13.59 26.01 -42.76
C ALA A 2 -13.74 26.29 -41.26
N ALA A 3 -14.81 25.79 -40.65
CA ALA A 3 -15.01 25.86 -39.21
C ALA A 3 -14.26 24.69 -38.57
N PHE A 4 -13.13 24.98 -37.92
CA PHE A 4 -12.46 24.05 -37.02
C PHE A 4 -13.35 23.86 -35.79
N MET A 5 -14.03 22.72 -35.67
CA MET A 5 -14.60 22.28 -34.40
C MET A 5 -13.45 21.85 -33.49
N VAL A 6 -13.13 22.68 -32.51
CA VAL A 6 -12.23 22.32 -31.41
C VAL A 6 -13.02 21.37 -30.50
N THR A 7 -12.79 20.07 -30.64
CA THR A 7 -13.27 19.08 -29.67
C THR A 7 -12.54 19.28 -28.36
N PHE A 8 -13.22 19.86 -27.37
CA PHE A 8 -12.79 19.87 -25.97
C PHE A 8 -12.87 18.43 -25.44
N ILE A 9 -11.77 17.68 -25.54
CA ILE A 9 -11.60 16.46 -24.75
C ILE A 9 -11.32 16.95 -23.32
N PHE A 10 -12.36 16.97 -22.48
CA PHE A 10 -12.16 16.97 -21.03
C PHE A 10 -11.48 15.65 -20.68
N LEU A 11 -10.14 15.63 -20.67
CA LEU A 11 -9.40 14.68 -19.86
C LEU A 11 -9.75 15.02 -18.40
N LEU A 12 -10.81 14.40 -17.88
CA LEU A 12 -10.87 14.10 -16.47
C LEU A 12 -9.65 13.21 -16.22
N ALA A 13 -8.53 13.83 -15.86
CA ALA A 13 -7.47 13.12 -15.18
C ALA A 13 -8.12 12.55 -13.93
N LEU A 14 -8.59 11.30 -14.02
CA LEU A 14 -8.85 10.45 -12.87
C LEU A 14 -7.48 10.22 -12.24
N THR A 15 -6.97 11.23 -11.55
CA THR A 15 -6.01 11.01 -10.49
C THR A 15 -6.78 10.19 -9.47
N LYS A 16 -6.75 8.86 -9.64
CA LYS A 16 -6.97 8.00 -8.48
C LYS A 16 -5.92 8.47 -7.50
N ALA A 17 -6.33 9.14 -6.42
CA ALA A 17 -5.47 9.21 -5.26
C ALA A 17 -5.06 7.76 -5.00
N GLN A 18 -3.76 7.47 -5.03
CA GLN A 18 -3.21 6.13 -4.75
C GLN A 18 -2.60 6.07 -3.34
N ASN A 19 -2.78 7.17 -2.60
CA ASN A 19 -2.32 7.40 -1.24
C ASN A 19 -3.51 7.75 -0.31
N ALA A 20 -4.76 7.57 -0.76
CA ALA A 20 -5.91 7.77 0.10
C ALA A 20 -6.14 6.52 0.98
N PRO A 21 -6.73 6.67 2.19
CA PRO A 21 -7.06 5.55 3.07
C PRO A 21 -7.72 4.35 2.38
N GLY A 22 -8.63 4.64 1.44
CA GLY A 22 -9.35 3.63 0.68
C GLY A 22 -8.45 2.75 -0.19
N ASP A 23 -7.35 3.28 -0.73
CA ASP A 23 -6.46 2.52 -1.63
C ASP A 23 -5.69 1.46 -0.87
N TYR A 24 -5.12 1.84 0.29
CA TYR A 24 -4.45 0.90 1.18
C TYR A 24 -5.42 -0.19 1.64
N LEU A 25 -6.59 0.22 2.15
CA LEU A 25 -7.53 -0.71 2.74
C LEU A 25 -8.13 -1.68 1.72
N ALA A 26 -8.46 -1.19 0.52
CA ALA A 26 -9.03 -2.04 -0.54
C ALA A 26 -8.05 -3.11 -1.00
N LEU A 27 -6.77 -2.78 -1.18
CA LEU A 27 -5.75 -3.73 -1.61
C LEU A 27 -5.44 -4.78 -0.54
N HIS A 28 -5.35 -4.38 0.74
CA HIS A 28 -5.22 -5.33 1.84
C HIS A 28 -6.43 -6.26 1.92
N ASN A 29 -7.65 -5.72 1.85
CA ASN A 29 -8.86 -6.52 1.96
C ASN A 29 -9.05 -7.47 0.77
N ARG A 30 -8.58 -7.09 -0.42
CA ARG A 30 -8.50 -7.99 -1.56
C ARG A 30 -7.54 -9.16 -1.27
N ALA A 31 -6.32 -8.89 -0.84
CA ALA A 31 -5.33 -9.93 -0.53
C ALA A 31 -5.81 -10.90 0.55
N ARG A 32 -6.48 -10.38 1.60
CA ARG A 32 -7.08 -11.18 2.68
C ARG A 32 -8.24 -12.06 2.18
N ALA A 33 -9.12 -11.51 1.35
CA ALA A 33 -10.25 -12.25 0.78
C ALA A 33 -9.80 -13.41 -0.12
N GLU A 34 -8.69 -13.26 -0.87
CA GLU A 34 -8.13 -14.33 -1.71
C GLU A 34 -7.72 -15.58 -0.92
N VAL A 35 -7.54 -15.48 0.39
CA VAL A 35 -7.18 -16.58 1.29
C VAL A 35 -8.22 -16.81 2.39
N GLY A 36 -9.44 -16.29 2.22
CA GLY A 36 -10.55 -16.52 3.15
C GLY A 36 -10.45 -15.81 4.50
N VAL A 37 -9.55 -14.82 4.63
CA VAL A 37 -9.37 -14.04 5.85
C VAL A 37 -10.30 -12.80 5.81
N GLY A 38 -11.00 -12.53 6.92
CA GLY A 38 -11.95 -11.41 7.02
C GLY A 38 -11.32 -10.03 6.82
N PRO A 39 -12.08 -9.01 6.37
CA PRO A 39 -11.56 -7.69 6.04
C PRO A 39 -11.13 -6.90 7.29
N MET A 40 -10.21 -5.96 7.09
CA MET A 40 -9.82 -4.93 8.05
C MET A 40 -10.66 -3.66 7.86
N GLN A 41 -10.62 -2.79 8.87
CA GLN A 41 -11.21 -1.45 8.85
C GLN A 41 -10.12 -0.39 9.07
N TRP A 42 -10.30 0.79 8.50
CA TRP A 42 -9.37 1.90 8.69
C TRP A 42 -9.47 2.47 10.10
N SER A 43 -8.31 2.75 10.71
CA SER A 43 -8.22 3.46 11.99
C SER A 43 -7.44 4.76 11.80
N ASN A 44 -8.10 5.89 12.03
CA ASN A 44 -7.45 7.20 11.98
C ASN A 44 -6.32 7.33 13.01
N THR A 45 -6.42 6.64 14.14
CA THR A 45 -5.37 6.61 15.17
C THR A 45 -4.11 5.91 14.66
N VAL A 46 -4.25 4.74 14.03
CA VAL A 46 -3.10 3.99 13.47
C VAL A 46 -2.51 4.74 12.27
N ALA A 47 -3.35 5.34 11.43
CA ALA A 47 -2.90 6.15 10.30
C ALA A 47 -2.08 7.37 10.75
N ALA A 48 -2.52 8.08 11.78
CA ALA A 48 -1.78 9.21 12.34
C ALA A 48 -0.43 8.77 12.94
N TYR A 49 -0.40 7.61 13.61
CA TYR A 49 0.84 7.01 14.11
C TYR A 49 1.82 6.68 12.97
N ALA A 50 1.34 5.99 11.93
CA ALA A 50 2.15 5.62 10.78
C ALA A 50 2.70 6.84 10.02
N GLN A 51 1.87 7.87 9.81
CA GLN A 51 2.31 9.11 9.18
C GLN A 51 3.41 9.79 10.01
N ALA A 52 3.21 9.94 11.33
CA ALA A 52 4.21 10.56 12.20
C ALA A 52 5.54 9.80 12.19
N TYR A 53 5.49 8.47 12.10
CA TYR A 53 6.70 7.66 11.99
C TYR A 53 7.38 7.79 10.61
N ALA A 54 6.62 7.79 9.52
CA ALA A 54 7.16 8.03 8.18
C ALA A 54 7.82 9.41 8.07
N GLU A 55 7.23 10.45 8.67
CA GLU A 55 7.83 11.80 8.74
C GLU A 55 9.17 11.81 9.48
N LYS A 56 9.36 10.96 10.50
CA LYS A 56 10.64 10.80 11.19
C LYS A 56 11.70 10.16 10.29
N ARG A 57 11.30 9.29 9.36
CA ARG A 57 12.22 8.53 8.48
C ARG A 57 12.42 9.13 7.10
N LYS A 58 11.61 10.11 6.68
CA LYS A 58 11.73 10.70 5.34
C LYS A 58 13.10 11.32 5.02
N GLY A 59 13.90 11.66 6.04
CA GLY A 59 15.22 12.25 5.87
C GLY A 59 16.33 11.22 5.61
N ASP A 60 16.21 10.00 6.14
CA ASP A 60 17.21 8.93 6.01
C ASP A 60 16.72 7.74 5.16
N CYS A 61 15.40 7.64 4.95
CA CYS A 61 14.71 6.50 4.33
C CYS A 61 15.11 5.14 4.96
N ALA A 62 15.51 5.13 6.23
CA ALA A 62 15.97 3.93 6.90
C ALA A 62 14.80 2.97 7.17
N MET A 63 14.95 1.71 6.74
CA MET A 63 13.96 0.63 6.92
C MET A 63 14.03 0.05 8.33
N ILE A 64 13.79 0.88 9.34
CA ILE A 64 13.87 0.54 10.76
C ILE A 64 12.47 0.59 11.36
N HIS A 65 12.06 -0.49 12.02
CA HIS A 65 10.77 -0.55 12.69
C HIS A 65 10.66 0.41 13.88
N SER A 66 9.45 0.92 14.10
CA SER A 66 9.16 1.89 15.17
C SER A 66 9.26 1.31 16.58
N THR A 67 9.22 -0.02 16.73
CA THR A 67 9.07 -0.74 18.02
C THR A 67 7.81 -0.30 18.80
N GLY A 68 6.82 0.22 18.08
CA GLY A 68 5.56 0.70 18.64
C GLY A 68 4.60 -0.40 19.07
N PRO A 69 3.38 -0.02 19.53
CA PRO A 69 2.38 -0.96 19.99
C PRO A 69 1.59 -1.65 18.86
N TYR A 70 1.82 -1.28 17.59
CA TYR A 70 1.12 -1.81 16.42
C TYR A 70 2.03 -2.72 15.60
N GLY A 71 1.44 -3.69 14.89
CA GLY A 71 2.14 -4.36 13.79
C GLY A 71 2.48 -3.36 12.68
N GLU A 72 3.57 -3.58 11.95
CA GLU A 72 4.13 -2.58 11.05
C GLU A 72 4.78 -3.21 9.82
N ASN A 73 4.41 -2.71 8.65
CA ASN A 73 5.16 -2.89 7.41
C ASN A 73 5.74 -1.56 6.98
N ILE A 74 6.96 -1.59 6.42
CA ILE A 74 7.65 -0.41 5.91
C ILE A 74 7.93 -0.63 4.43
N ALA A 75 7.78 0.43 3.63
CA ALA A 75 8.22 0.48 2.26
C ALA A 75 8.82 1.85 1.98
N ALA A 76 9.83 1.89 1.10
CA ALA A 76 10.42 3.12 0.62
C ALA A 76 10.51 3.08 -0.90
N GLY A 77 10.30 4.23 -1.53
CA GLY A 77 10.40 4.41 -2.97
C GLY A 77 10.40 5.89 -3.32
N TYR A 78 10.61 6.19 -4.61
CA TYR A 78 10.72 7.56 -5.09
C TYR A 78 9.34 8.13 -5.42
N TYR A 79 9.10 9.38 -5.02
CA TYR A 79 7.92 10.14 -5.43
C TYR A 79 8.20 10.86 -6.76
N PRO A 80 7.24 10.93 -7.70
CA PRO A 80 5.84 10.48 -7.61
C PRO A 80 5.56 9.03 -8.01
N GLU A 81 6.58 8.25 -8.38
CA GLU A 81 6.42 6.92 -8.98
C GLU A 81 5.96 5.84 -8.00
N PHE A 82 6.26 6.00 -6.71
CA PHE A 82 5.94 5.04 -5.66
C PHE A 82 4.80 5.54 -4.79
N THR A 83 3.71 4.78 -4.78
CA THR A 83 2.50 5.12 -4.02
C THR A 83 2.23 4.14 -2.89
N GLY A 84 1.31 4.53 -2.01
CA GLY A 84 0.78 3.67 -0.97
C GLY A 84 0.20 2.37 -1.52
N ALA A 85 -0.53 2.46 -2.63
CA ALA A 85 -1.03 1.29 -3.33
C ALA A 85 0.11 0.37 -3.82
N ASP A 86 1.23 0.91 -4.24
CA ASP A 86 2.39 0.11 -4.67
C ASP A 86 3.09 -0.55 -3.49
N ALA A 87 3.17 0.11 -2.33
CA ALA A 87 3.64 -0.50 -1.09
C ALA A 87 2.80 -1.73 -0.71
N VAL A 88 1.47 -1.63 -0.74
CA VAL A 88 0.59 -2.77 -0.41
C VAL A 88 0.75 -3.92 -1.42
N LYS A 89 0.87 -3.61 -2.71
CA LYS A 89 1.13 -4.65 -3.73
C LYS A 89 2.49 -5.31 -3.51
N LEU A 90 3.52 -4.55 -3.18
CA LEU A 90 4.86 -5.06 -2.91
C LEU A 90 4.82 -6.09 -1.76
N TRP A 91 4.17 -5.74 -0.65
CA TRP A 91 4.00 -6.66 0.48
C TRP A 91 3.15 -7.88 0.11
N ALA A 92 2.02 -7.68 -0.59
CA ALA A 92 1.15 -8.78 -1.01
C ALA A 92 1.83 -9.74 -2.01
N ASN A 93 2.81 -9.27 -2.78
CA ASN A 93 3.55 -10.09 -3.73
C ASN A 93 4.49 -11.11 -3.08
N GLU A 94 4.70 -11.05 -1.76
CA GLU A 94 5.39 -12.11 -1.01
C GLU A 94 4.51 -13.36 -0.81
N LYS A 95 3.22 -13.32 -1.18
CA LYS A 95 2.28 -14.46 -1.08
C LYS A 95 2.84 -15.80 -1.57
N PRO A 96 3.52 -15.92 -2.73
CA PRO A 96 4.07 -17.20 -3.18
C PRO A 96 5.17 -17.77 -2.27
N LEU A 97 5.74 -16.95 -1.39
CA LEU A 97 6.80 -17.34 -0.45
C LEU A 97 6.24 -17.88 0.87
N TYR A 98 4.94 -17.77 1.11
CA TYR A 98 4.27 -18.21 2.32
C TYR A 98 3.37 -19.42 2.08
N ASP A 99 3.57 -20.46 2.89
CA ASP A 99 2.70 -21.63 2.91
C ASP A 99 1.68 -21.53 4.05
N HIS A 100 0.41 -21.38 3.67
CA HIS A 100 -0.72 -21.30 4.60
C HIS A 100 -0.95 -22.59 5.38
N ALA A 101 -0.60 -23.75 4.82
CA ALA A 101 -0.83 -25.04 5.48
C ALA A 101 0.11 -25.23 6.68
N SER A 102 1.38 -24.84 6.53
CA SER A 102 2.38 -24.92 7.61
C SER A 102 2.51 -23.64 8.43
N ASN A 103 1.89 -22.53 8.01
CA ASN A 103 2.00 -21.20 8.60
C ASN A 103 3.47 -20.72 8.67
N LYS A 104 4.19 -20.85 7.55
CA LYS A 104 5.63 -20.53 7.46
C LYS A 104 5.99 -19.90 6.13
N CYS A 105 7.03 -19.06 6.13
CA CYS A 105 7.72 -18.70 4.91
C CYS A 105 8.54 -19.90 4.42
N VAL A 106 8.30 -20.34 3.19
CA VAL A 106 8.96 -21.49 2.55
C VAL A 106 9.87 -21.09 1.39
N GLY A 107 9.75 -19.85 0.89
CA GLY A 107 10.49 -19.34 -0.28
C GLY A 107 11.47 -18.20 0.01
N GLY A 108 11.65 -17.81 1.27
CA GLY A 108 12.45 -16.64 1.66
C GLY A 108 11.76 -15.83 2.74
N GLU A 109 11.99 -14.52 2.76
CA GLU A 109 11.28 -13.59 3.64
C GLU A 109 9.86 -13.34 3.12
N CYS A 110 8.88 -13.40 4.01
CA CYS A 110 7.47 -13.15 3.70
C CYS A 110 6.76 -12.33 4.78
N GLY A 111 7.56 -11.64 5.62
CA GLY A 111 7.08 -10.99 6.83
C GLY A 111 6.13 -9.83 6.56
N HIS A 112 6.16 -9.23 5.37
CA HIS A 112 5.21 -8.17 5.05
C HIS A 112 3.85 -8.73 4.61
N TYR A 113 3.81 -9.93 4.02
CA TYR A 113 2.56 -10.58 3.63
C TYR A 113 1.75 -11.10 4.82
N THR A 114 2.43 -11.56 5.88
CA THR A 114 1.82 -12.27 7.02
C THR A 114 1.21 -11.39 8.09
#